data_AF-A0A7V9I5K0-F1
#
_entry.id   AF-A0A7V9I5K0-F1
#
_cell.length_a   1.000
_cell.length_b   1.000
_cell.length_c   1.000
_cell.angle_alpha   90.00
_cell.angle_beta   90.00
_cell.angle_gamma   90.00
#
_symmetry.space_group_name_H-M   'P 1'
#
loop_
_entity.id
_entity.type
_entity.pdbx_description
1 polymer ?
#
loop_
_entity_poly.entity_id
_entity_poly.type
_entity_poly.pdbx_seq_one_letter_code
_entity_poly.pdbx_strand_id
1 'polypeptide(L)'
;MRRQLIRSAAFAAVLTALALGALPAPQVVDRGSAVVDPDGQLLVRKIKRYQKVTWRWQRLMGVRRTPNLGRYLRKRDREYRRYVMHQWHRRALRAKRRGKNPPHESAWRCIQRYEGSWRDSWDPYWGGLQMDRTFMRQYAPRYLLRRGWANRWTPVEQMWVAERAIRAGRGFYPWPNTARMCGLI
;
A
#
# COMPACT_ATOMS: atom_id res chain seq x y z
N MET A 1 7.85 23.10 85.23
CA MET A 1 9.06 23.07 86.08
C MET A 1 10.27 22.88 85.15
N ARG A 2 11.19 23.86 85.03
CA ARG A 2 12.59 23.81 85.56
C ARG A 2 13.31 22.51 85.15
N ARG A 3 14.49 22.44 84.52
CA ARG A 3 15.73 23.23 84.38
C ARG A 3 16.57 22.51 83.28
N GLN A 4 17.29 23.18 82.36
CA GLN A 4 18.74 23.52 82.45
C GLN A 4 19.63 22.31 82.85
N LEU A 5 20.76 21.91 82.24
CA LEU A 5 21.80 22.41 81.30
C LEU A 5 22.57 21.14 80.79
N ILE A 6 23.46 21.13 79.78
CA ILE A 6 24.92 21.39 79.89
C ILE A 6 25.62 20.99 78.56
N ARG A 7 26.40 21.94 77.96
CA ARG A 7 27.80 21.88 77.42
C ARG A 7 28.19 20.72 76.46
N SER A 8 29.03 20.84 75.43
CA SER A 8 29.85 21.89 74.81
C SER A 8 30.58 21.28 73.58
N ALA A 9 30.96 22.13 72.62
CA ALA A 9 32.11 22.00 71.68
C ALA A 9 32.04 20.92 70.57
N ALA A 10 32.59 21.10 69.36
CA ALA A 10 33.45 22.13 68.77
C ALA A 10 33.19 22.27 67.26
N PHE A 11 33.54 23.44 66.73
CA PHE A 11 33.56 23.77 65.31
C PHE A 11 34.64 22.99 64.55
N ALA A 12 34.30 22.45 63.39
CA ALA A 12 35.21 22.27 62.26
C ALA A 12 34.42 22.38 60.95
N ALA A 13 34.35 23.61 60.42
CA ALA A 13 33.82 23.87 59.08
C ALA A 13 34.90 23.53 58.05
N VAL A 14 34.71 22.46 57.28
CA VAL A 14 35.48 22.22 56.06
C VAL A 14 34.62 22.70 54.89
N LEU A 15 34.95 23.88 54.38
CA LEU A 15 34.41 24.44 53.14
C LEU A 15 35.07 23.73 51.96
N THR A 16 34.44 22.68 51.44
CA THR A 16 34.71 22.20 50.09
C THR A 16 33.90 23.04 49.09
N ALA A 17 34.56 24.03 48.51
CA ALA A 17 34.08 24.74 47.34
C ALA A 17 34.00 23.76 46.15
N LEU A 18 32.82 23.19 45.89
CA LEU A 18 32.54 22.59 44.59
C LEU A 18 32.39 23.71 43.57
N ALA A 19 33.40 23.86 42.72
CA ALA A 19 33.27 24.59 41.47
C ALA A 19 32.13 23.96 40.66
N LEU A 20 30.98 24.64 40.61
CA LEU A 20 29.94 24.37 39.63
C LEU A 20 30.51 24.68 38.25
N GLY A 21 31.15 23.69 37.63
CA GLY A 21 31.36 23.68 36.19
C GLY A 21 30.00 23.83 35.53
N ALA A 22 29.81 24.90 34.79
CA ALA A 22 28.63 25.11 33.97
C ALA A 22 28.49 23.91 33.02
N LEU A 23 27.58 23.00 33.35
CA LEU A 23 27.16 21.94 32.46
C LEU A 23 26.64 22.61 31.19
N PRO A 24 27.16 22.28 29.99
CA PRO A 24 26.54 22.76 28.77
C PRO A 24 25.10 22.27 28.78
N ALA A 25 24.16 23.21 28.69
CA ALA A 25 22.75 22.89 28.57
C ALA A 25 22.58 21.85 27.44
N PRO A 26 21.78 20.78 27.64
CA PRO A 26 21.52 19.85 26.57
C PRO A 26 20.93 20.67 25.42
N GLN A 27 21.66 20.73 24.30
CA GLN A 27 21.10 21.28 23.08
C GLN A 27 19.85 20.44 22.80
N VAL A 28 18.69 21.03 23.03
CA VAL A 28 17.44 20.53 22.49
C VAL A 28 17.65 20.58 21.00
N VAL A 29 18.10 19.46 20.43
CA VAL A 29 18.19 19.28 19.00
C VAL A 29 16.78 19.51 18.51
N ASP A 30 16.58 20.66 17.87
CA ASP A 30 15.31 21.07 17.32
C ASP A 30 14.94 20.05 16.23
N ARG A 31 14.20 19.01 16.65
CA ARG A 31 13.58 18.00 15.77
C ARG A 31 12.50 18.61 14.88
N GLY A 32 12.35 19.94 14.89
CA GLY A 32 11.46 20.74 14.08
C GLY A 32 12.09 21.44 12.88
N SER A 33 13.37 21.20 12.54
CA SER A 33 13.94 21.65 11.27
C SER A 33 13.18 20.99 10.10
N ALA A 34 12.11 21.65 9.66
CA ALA A 34 11.34 21.29 8.49
C ALA A 34 12.33 21.05 7.36
N VAL A 35 12.47 19.79 6.90
CA VAL A 35 13.40 19.42 5.83
C VAL A 35 13.18 20.38 4.67
N VAL A 36 14.08 21.35 4.54
CA VAL A 36 14.05 22.32 3.44
C VAL A 36 14.33 21.48 2.21
N ASP A 37 13.31 21.31 1.36
CA ASP A 37 13.39 20.59 0.10
C ASP A 37 13.35 21.61 -1.04
N PRO A 38 14.43 22.42 -1.19
CA PRO A 38 14.46 23.52 -2.16
C PRO A 38 14.33 22.97 -3.58
N ASP A 39 14.82 21.75 -3.79
CA ASP A 39 14.75 21.01 -5.03
C ASP A 39 13.47 20.17 -5.19
N GLY A 40 12.49 20.20 -4.29
CA GLY A 40 11.28 19.39 -4.45
C GLY A 40 11.51 17.88 -4.64
N GLN A 41 12.64 17.33 -4.17
CA GLN A 41 12.99 15.91 -4.29
C GLN A 41 11.98 15.01 -3.57
N LEU A 42 11.43 15.46 -2.44
CA LEU A 42 10.36 14.75 -1.73
C LEU A 42 9.10 14.66 -2.60
N LEU A 43 8.78 15.73 -3.32
CA LEU A 43 7.67 15.73 -4.29
C LEU A 43 7.93 14.74 -5.42
N VAL A 44 9.16 14.70 -5.96
CA VAL A 44 9.57 13.71 -6.98
C VAL A 44 9.41 12.27 -6.47
N ARG A 45 9.84 11.98 -5.23
CA ARG A 45 9.66 10.66 -4.61
C ARG A 45 8.18 10.30 -4.46
N LYS A 46 7.33 11.24 -4.04
CA LYS A 46 5.87 11.07 -3.95
C LYS A 46 5.25 10.82 -5.33
N ILE A 47 5.61 11.59 -6.35
CA ILE A 47 5.16 11.39 -7.74
C ILE A 47 5.48 9.96 -8.21
N LYS A 48 6.74 9.52 -8.08
CA LYS A 48 7.16 8.16 -8.46
C LYS A 48 6.38 7.09 -7.71
N ARG A 49 6.10 7.29 -6.41
CA ARG A 49 5.29 6.37 -5.61
C ARG A 49 3.86 6.25 -6.14
N TYR A 50 3.18 7.38 -6.38
CA TYR A 50 1.82 7.37 -6.91
C TYR A 50 1.73 6.82 -8.34
N GLN A 51 2.75 7.06 -9.17
CA GLN A 51 2.89 6.41 -10.47
C GLN A 51 2.94 4.88 -10.36
N LYS A 52 3.81 4.35 -9.49
CA LYS A 52 3.91 2.90 -9.24
C LYS A 52 2.57 2.31 -8.79
N VAL A 53 1.88 2.97 -7.86
CA VAL A 53 0.55 2.54 -7.39
C VAL A 53 -0.48 2.54 -8.53
N THR A 54 -0.55 3.63 -9.30
CA THR A 54 -1.47 3.76 -10.43
C THR A 54 -1.25 2.63 -11.44
N TRP A 55 0.01 2.41 -11.83
CA TRP A 55 0.37 1.41 -12.82
C TRP A 55 0.21 -0.03 -12.33
N ARG A 56 0.41 -0.29 -11.03
CA ARG A 56 0.13 -1.60 -10.42
C ARG A 56 -1.35 -1.97 -10.62
N TRP A 57 -2.26 -1.07 -10.25
CA TRP A 57 -3.69 -1.31 -10.41
C TRP A 57 -4.11 -1.39 -11.88
N GLN A 58 -3.59 -0.52 -12.75
CA GLN A 58 -3.87 -0.59 -14.19
C GLN A 58 -3.44 -1.92 -14.81
N ARG A 59 -2.27 -2.43 -14.39
CA ARG A 59 -1.76 -3.73 -14.84
C ARG A 59 -2.66 -4.88 -14.38
N LEU A 60 -3.13 -4.86 -13.13
CA LEU A 60 -4.11 -5.84 -12.65
C LEU A 60 -5.37 -5.80 -13.51
N MET A 61 -5.95 -4.61 -13.64
CA MET A 61 -7.17 -4.36 -14.40
C MET A 61 -7.04 -4.62 -15.91
N GLY A 62 -5.83 -4.80 -16.44
CA GLY A 62 -5.60 -5.01 -17.87
C GLY A 62 -5.88 -3.77 -18.73
N VAL A 63 -5.85 -2.58 -18.15
CA VAL A 63 -6.06 -1.31 -18.88
C VAL A 63 -4.74 -0.67 -19.27
N ARG A 64 -4.77 0.18 -20.30
CA ARG A 64 -3.58 0.92 -20.75
C ARG A 64 -3.01 1.76 -19.62
N ARG A 65 -1.68 1.70 -19.48
CA ARG A 65 -0.92 2.45 -18.50
C ARG A 65 -1.01 3.95 -18.79
N THR A 66 -1.29 4.77 -17.78
CA THR A 66 -1.26 6.24 -17.94
C THR A 66 0.15 6.71 -18.29
N PRO A 67 0.33 7.48 -19.39
CA PRO A 67 1.64 7.95 -19.81
C PRO A 67 2.25 8.95 -18.82
N ASN A 68 3.58 9.01 -18.80
CA ASN A 68 4.34 9.98 -18.02
C ASN A 68 5.45 10.58 -18.91
N LEU A 69 5.34 11.87 -19.23
CA LEU A 69 6.33 12.59 -20.04
C LEU A 69 7.57 13.05 -19.24
N GLY A 70 7.59 12.85 -17.91
CA GLY A 70 8.76 13.17 -17.09
C GLY A 70 9.12 14.66 -16.98
N ARG A 71 8.27 15.59 -17.45
CA ARG A 71 8.55 17.05 -17.44
C ARG A 71 8.93 17.60 -16.06
N TYR A 72 8.40 17.03 -14.98
CA TYR A 72 8.72 17.40 -13.59
C TYR A 72 10.15 17.05 -13.15
N LEU A 73 10.87 16.22 -13.90
CA LEU A 73 12.29 15.94 -13.66
C LEU A 73 13.17 17.04 -14.22
N ARG A 74 12.80 17.63 -15.36
CA ARG A 74 13.57 18.67 -16.06
C ARG A 74 13.37 20.06 -15.45
N LYS A 75 12.13 20.40 -15.08
CA LYS A 75 11.83 21.69 -14.44
C LYS A 75 12.14 21.64 -12.93
N ARG A 76 13.00 22.54 -12.44
CA ARG A 76 13.28 22.76 -11.00
C ARG A 76 12.25 23.69 -10.34
N ASP A 77 10.98 23.56 -10.71
CA ASP A 77 9.87 24.34 -10.16
C ASP A 77 9.11 23.50 -9.13
N ARG A 78 9.12 23.97 -7.88
CA ARG A 78 8.48 23.30 -6.74
C ARG A 78 6.96 23.32 -6.84
N GLU A 79 6.35 24.43 -7.28
CA GLU A 79 4.91 24.55 -7.45
C GLU A 79 4.41 23.61 -8.56
N TYR A 80 5.14 23.57 -9.68
CA TYR A 80 4.84 22.62 -10.74
C TYR A 80 4.95 21.16 -10.27
N ARG A 81 6.00 20.81 -9.51
CA ARG A 81 6.14 19.47 -8.91
C ARG A 81 4.99 19.16 -7.94
N ARG A 82 4.54 20.12 -7.14
CA ARG A 82 3.39 19.94 -6.24
C ARG A 82 2.11 19.69 -7.02
N TYR A 83 1.85 20.47 -8.06
CA TYR A 83 0.72 20.25 -8.97
C TYR A 83 0.74 18.84 -9.58
N VAL A 84 1.87 18.42 -10.17
CA VAL A 84 2.03 17.08 -10.75
C VAL A 84 1.85 15.98 -9.69
N MET A 85 2.34 16.20 -8.47
CA MET A 85 2.15 15.29 -7.34
C MET A 85 0.67 15.10 -7.01
N HIS A 86 -0.12 16.17 -6.88
CA HIS A 86 -1.56 16.07 -6.63
C HIS A 86 -2.31 15.35 -7.76
N GLN A 87 -1.94 15.61 -9.02
CA GLN A 87 -2.51 14.91 -10.17
C GLN A 87 -2.27 13.39 -10.08
N TRP A 88 -1.03 12.97 -9.78
CA TRP A 88 -0.71 11.56 -9.61
C TRP A 88 -1.35 10.95 -8.37
N HIS A 89 -1.49 11.70 -7.28
CA HIS A 89 -2.20 11.26 -6.08
C HIS A 89 -3.66 10.90 -6.40
N ARG A 90 -4.39 11.78 -7.07
CA ARG A 90 -5.78 11.53 -7.49
C ARG A 90 -5.89 10.31 -8.41
N ARG A 91 -4.97 10.17 -9.37
CA ARG A 91 -4.92 8.99 -10.27
C ARG A 91 -4.70 7.70 -9.49
N ALA A 92 -3.80 7.70 -8.51
CA ALA A 92 -3.53 6.55 -7.67
C ALA A 92 -4.76 6.15 -6.84
N LEU A 93 -5.46 7.12 -6.25
CA LEU A 93 -6.70 6.88 -5.51
C LEU A 93 -7.80 6.30 -6.40
N ARG A 94 -8.01 6.88 -7.59
CA ARG A 94 -9.01 6.39 -8.55
C ARG A 94 -8.68 4.98 -9.04
N ALA A 95 -7.42 4.72 -9.40
CA ALA A 95 -6.98 3.41 -9.85
C ALA A 95 -7.11 2.36 -8.74
N LYS A 96 -6.79 2.71 -7.48
CA LYS A 96 -6.99 1.84 -6.32
C LYS A 96 -8.46 1.53 -6.08
N ARG A 97 -9.33 2.54 -6.12
CA ARG A 97 -10.78 2.36 -5.95
C ARG A 97 -11.35 1.42 -7.02
N ARG A 98 -11.05 1.69 -8.30
CA ARG A 98 -11.48 0.82 -9.40
C ARG A 98 -10.91 -0.59 -9.28
N GLY A 99 -9.62 -0.70 -8.96
CA GLY A 99 -8.96 -1.99 -8.83
C GLY A 99 -9.49 -2.85 -7.69
N LYS A 100 -10.07 -2.25 -6.64
CA LYS A 100 -10.75 -2.96 -5.55
C LYS A 100 -12.17 -3.40 -5.88
N ASN A 101 -12.80 -2.79 -6.89
CA ASN A 101 -14.21 -2.97 -7.24
C ASN A 101 -14.29 -3.51 -8.68
N PRO A 102 -14.09 -4.82 -8.91
CA PRO A 102 -14.27 -5.41 -10.23
C PRO A 102 -15.73 -5.24 -10.71
N PRO A 103 -15.99 -5.03 -12.02
CA PRO A 103 -17.33 -4.75 -12.54
C PRO A 103 -18.41 -5.75 -12.14
N HIS A 104 -18.12 -7.05 -12.14
CA HIS A 104 -19.07 -8.13 -11.84
C HIS A 104 -18.79 -8.80 -10.49
N GLU A 105 -18.39 -8.02 -9.47
CA GLU A 105 -18.02 -8.57 -8.15
C GLU A 105 -19.10 -9.49 -7.55
N SER A 106 -20.38 -9.09 -7.61
CA SER A 106 -21.49 -9.90 -7.08
C SER A 106 -21.63 -11.23 -7.82
N ALA A 107 -21.50 -11.23 -9.15
CA ALA A 107 -21.54 -12.43 -9.98
C ALA A 107 -20.39 -13.39 -9.62
N TRP A 108 -19.15 -12.87 -9.48
CA TRP A 108 -18.01 -13.69 -9.10
C TRP A 108 -18.14 -14.27 -7.70
N ARG A 109 -18.74 -13.53 -6.76
CA ARG A 109 -19.02 -14.05 -5.41
C ARG A 109 -20.10 -15.12 -5.43
N CYS A 110 -21.12 -14.99 -6.29
CA CYS A 110 -22.13 -16.03 -6.46
C CYS A 110 -21.51 -17.31 -7.02
N ILE A 111 -20.73 -17.21 -8.11
CA ILE A 111 -20.00 -18.35 -8.69
C ILE A 111 -19.09 -18.97 -7.63
N GLN A 112 -18.27 -18.18 -6.95
CA GLN A 112 -17.32 -18.67 -5.95
C GLN A 112 -17.99 -19.44 -4.81
N ARG A 113 -19.21 -19.05 -4.39
CA ARG A 113 -19.96 -19.77 -3.35
C ARG A 113 -20.23 -21.22 -3.72
N TYR A 114 -20.40 -21.52 -5.01
CA TYR A 114 -20.64 -22.89 -5.51
C TYR A 114 -19.36 -23.59 -5.97
N GLU A 115 -18.35 -22.84 -6.42
CA GLU A 115 -17.12 -23.41 -6.97
C GLU A 115 -16.11 -23.84 -5.89
N GLY A 116 -15.85 -23.02 -4.86
CA GLY A 116 -14.94 -23.43 -3.79
C GLY A 116 -14.24 -22.31 -3.03
N SER A 117 -13.26 -22.70 -2.20
CA SER A 117 -12.50 -21.76 -1.38
C SER A 117 -11.57 -20.89 -2.22
N TRP A 118 -11.44 -19.60 -1.86
CA TRP A 118 -10.46 -18.70 -2.50
C TRP A 118 -9.01 -19.21 -2.48
N ARG A 119 -8.67 -20.08 -1.52
CA ARG A 119 -7.34 -20.65 -1.34
C ARG A 119 -7.22 -22.10 -1.81
N ASP A 120 -8.24 -22.61 -2.50
CA ASP A 120 -8.24 -23.99 -2.98
C ASP A 120 -7.03 -24.27 -3.87
N SER A 121 -6.28 -25.32 -3.51
CA SER A 121 -5.04 -25.75 -4.15
C SER A 121 -5.13 -27.11 -4.85
N TRP A 122 -6.33 -27.68 -4.98
CA TRP A 122 -6.55 -29.01 -5.55
C TRP A 122 -6.48 -29.03 -7.08
N ASP A 123 -5.36 -29.51 -7.63
CA ASP A 123 -5.22 -29.78 -9.07
C ASP A 123 -6.42 -30.65 -9.56
N PRO A 124 -7.07 -30.32 -10.70
CA PRO A 124 -6.61 -29.44 -11.77
C PRO A 124 -7.17 -28.00 -11.75
N TYR A 125 -7.81 -27.55 -10.68
CA TYR A 125 -8.46 -26.23 -10.59
C TYR A 125 -7.97 -25.45 -9.37
N TRP A 126 -7.78 -24.13 -9.49
CA TRP A 126 -7.23 -23.33 -8.39
C TRP A 126 -8.12 -22.15 -8.02
N GLY A 127 -8.12 -21.87 -6.71
CA GLY A 127 -8.78 -20.72 -6.12
C GLY A 127 -10.31 -20.82 -6.11
N GLY A 128 -10.95 -19.71 -5.74
CA GLY A 128 -12.39 -19.68 -5.49
C GLY A 128 -13.21 -19.68 -6.77
N LEU A 129 -12.58 -19.39 -7.91
CA LEU A 129 -13.21 -19.48 -9.22
C LEU A 129 -12.74 -20.72 -9.99
N GLN A 130 -12.12 -21.71 -9.32
CA GLN A 130 -11.74 -23.00 -9.93
C GLN A 130 -11.11 -22.85 -11.33
N MET A 131 -10.12 -21.97 -11.46
CA MET A 131 -9.51 -21.67 -12.76
C MET A 131 -8.49 -22.75 -13.10
N ASP A 132 -8.50 -23.30 -14.32
CA ASP A 132 -7.46 -24.23 -14.78
C ASP A 132 -6.16 -23.51 -15.24
N ARG A 133 -5.10 -24.29 -15.53
CA ARG A 133 -3.80 -23.74 -15.94
C ARG A 133 -3.87 -22.99 -17.28
N THR A 134 -4.64 -23.47 -18.23
CA THR A 134 -4.80 -22.86 -19.56
C THR A 134 -5.53 -21.54 -19.43
N PHE A 135 -6.64 -21.50 -18.67
CA PHE A 135 -7.36 -20.28 -18.37
C PHE A 135 -6.46 -19.23 -17.70
N MET A 136 -5.72 -19.64 -16.66
CA MET A 136 -4.78 -18.75 -15.97
C MET A 136 -3.67 -18.26 -16.89
N ARG A 137 -3.07 -19.12 -17.71
CA ARG A 137 -2.01 -18.73 -18.66
C ARG A 137 -2.51 -17.72 -19.69
N GLN A 138 -3.75 -17.88 -20.14
CA GLN A 138 -4.35 -17.02 -21.15
C GLN A 138 -4.71 -15.64 -20.60
N TYR A 139 -5.33 -15.58 -19.42
CA TYR A 139 -5.92 -14.34 -18.93
C TYR A 139 -5.12 -13.67 -17.81
N ALA A 140 -4.36 -14.42 -17.01
CA ALA A 140 -3.66 -13.84 -15.87
C ALA A 140 -2.46 -12.99 -16.32
N PRO A 141 -2.27 -11.78 -15.74
CA PRO A 141 -1.04 -11.04 -15.93
C PRO A 141 0.19 -11.86 -15.52
N ARG A 142 1.28 -11.78 -16.31
CA ARG A 142 2.55 -12.51 -16.04
C ARG A 142 3.12 -12.36 -14.63
N TYR A 143 2.84 -11.26 -13.93
CA TYR A 143 3.34 -11.07 -12.56
C TYR A 143 2.55 -11.88 -11.52
N LEU A 144 1.29 -12.24 -11.80
CA LEU A 144 0.51 -13.15 -10.97
C LEU A 144 0.98 -14.59 -11.18
N LEU A 145 1.16 -15.01 -12.43
CA LEU A 145 1.69 -16.35 -12.75
C LEU A 145 3.05 -16.63 -12.09
N ARG A 146 3.92 -15.62 -12.00
CA ARG A 146 5.21 -15.75 -11.28
C ARG A 146 5.06 -15.98 -9.76
N ARG A 147 3.93 -15.63 -9.16
CA ARG A 147 3.63 -15.93 -7.76
C ARG A 147 3.06 -17.34 -7.57
N GLY A 148 2.69 -18.02 -8.65
CA GLY A 148 2.00 -19.32 -8.67
C GLY A 148 0.56 -19.18 -9.18
N TRP A 149 -0.27 -20.16 -8.82
CA TRP A 149 -1.66 -20.29 -9.29
C TRP A 149 -2.66 -19.47 -8.45
N ALA A 150 -3.94 -19.52 -8.82
CA ALA A 150 -4.99 -18.69 -8.26
C ALA A 150 -5.11 -18.76 -6.73
N ASN A 151 -4.77 -19.91 -6.12
CA ASN A 151 -4.73 -20.11 -4.67
C ASN A 151 -3.78 -19.16 -3.92
N ARG A 152 -2.78 -18.58 -4.61
CA ARG A 152 -1.83 -17.59 -4.07
C ARG A 152 -2.20 -16.14 -4.40
N TRP A 153 -3.31 -15.94 -5.10
CA TRP A 153 -3.80 -14.63 -5.48
C TRP A 153 -4.92 -14.20 -4.53
N THR A 154 -5.06 -12.90 -4.34
CA THR A 154 -6.19 -12.36 -3.57
C THR A 154 -7.51 -12.59 -4.34
N PRO A 155 -8.68 -12.61 -3.67
CA PRO A 155 -9.97 -12.74 -4.35
C PRO A 155 -10.16 -11.71 -5.47
N VAL A 156 -9.80 -10.45 -5.21
CA VAL A 156 -9.85 -9.37 -6.20
C VAL A 156 -8.93 -9.65 -7.40
N GLU A 157 -7.76 -10.24 -7.18
CA GLU A 157 -6.86 -10.63 -8.27
C GLU A 157 -7.47 -11.72 -9.13
N GLN A 158 -8.09 -12.75 -8.53
CA GLN A 158 -8.81 -13.81 -9.26
C GLN A 158 -9.97 -13.23 -10.06
N MET A 159 -10.81 -12.38 -9.45
CA MET A 159 -11.91 -11.70 -10.15
C MET A 159 -11.41 -10.88 -11.35
N TRP A 160 -10.32 -10.13 -11.22
CA TRP A 160 -9.76 -9.39 -12.36
C TRP A 160 -9.23 -10.27 -13.49
N VAL A 161 -8.80 -11.50 -13.19
CA VAL A 161 -8.47 -12.49 -14.23
C VAL A 161 -9.74 -12.95 -14.95
N ALA A 162 -10.82 -13.20 -14.22
CA ALA A 162 -12.13 -13.54 -14.80
C ALA A 162 -12.70 -12.38 -15.65
N GLU A 163 -12.60 -11.13 -15.19
CA GLU A 163 -12.99 -9.94 -15.97
C GLU A 163 -12.20 -9.78 -17.27
N ARG A 164 -10.95 -10.26 -17.31
CA ARG A 164 -10.17 -10.29 -18.56
C ARG A 164 -10.73 -11.33 -19.53
N ALA A 165 -11.19 -12.48 -19.05
CA ALA A 165 -11.87 -13.48 -19.88
C ALA A 165 -13.20 -12.94 -20.43
N ILE A 166 -14.00 -12.22 -19.63
CA ILE A 166 -15.22 -11.54 -20.10
C ILE A 166 -14.89 -10.59 -21.24
N ARG A 167 -13.91 -9.69 -21.06
CA ARG A 167 -13.52 -8.74 -22.12
C ARG A 167 -12.92 -9.38 -23.36
N ALA A 168 -12.46 -10.63 -23.25
CA ALA A 168 -12.00 -11.44 -24.38
C ALA A 168 -13.15 -12.25 -25.04
N GLY A 169 -14.40 -12.02 -24.65
CA GLY A 169 -15.58 -12.64 -25.26
C GLY A 169 -16.02 -13.96 -24.62
N ARG A 170 -15.40 -14.41 -23.53
CA ARG A 170 -15.78 -15.69 -22.89
C ARG A 170 -17.08 -15.62 -22.09
N GLY A 171 -17.54 -14.43 -21.70
CA GLY A 171 -18.67 -14.28 -20.78
C GLY A 171 -18.46 -15.08 -19.49
N PHE A 172 -19.55 -15.62 -18.94
CA PHE A 172 -19.55 -16.52 -17.77
C PHE A 172 -19.49 -18.02 -18.14
N TYR A 173 -19.39 -18.34 -19.43
CA TYR A 173 -19.36 -19.72 -19.94
C TYR A 173 -18.22 -20.62 -19.44
N PRO A 174 -17.07 -20.13 -18.91
CA PRO A 174 -16.12 -21.00 -18.22
C PRO A 174 -16.70 -21.71 -16.98
N TRP A 175 -17.82 -21.20 -16.45
CA TRP A 175 -18.49 -21.72 -15.26
C TRP A 175 -19.96 -22.08 -15.57
N PRO A 176 -20.25 -23.02 -16.48
CA PRO A 176 -21.58 -23.14 -17.09
C PRO A 176 -22.69 -23.52 -16.11
N ASN A 177 -22.40 -24.39 -15.13
CA ASN A 177 -23.41 -24.82 -14.15
C ASN A 177 -23.66 -23.75 -13.09
N THR A 178 -22.59 -23.20 -12.52
CA THR A 178 -22.68 -22.18 -11.47
C THR A 178 -23.16 -20.83 -12.03
N ALA A 179 -22.80 -20.48 -13.27
CA ALA A 179 -23.33 -19.30 -13.93
C ALA A 179 -24.86 -19.38 -14.14
N ARG A 180 -25.41 -20.55 -14.50
CA ARG A 180 -26.87 -20.77 -14.55
C ARG A 180 -27.52 -20.66 -13.18
N MET A 181 -26.93 -21.29 -12.16
CA MET A 181 -27.41 -21.16 -10.78
C MET A 181 -27.40 -19.70 -10.28
N CYS A 182 -26.50 -18.88 -10.81
CA CYS A 182 -26.40 -17.46 -10.51
C CYS A 182 -27.21 -16.56 -11.46
N GLY A 183 -27.95 -17.11 -12.43
CA GLY A 183 -28.77 -16.35 -13.38
C GLY A 183 -27.96 -15.45 -14.34
N LEU A 184 -26.75 -15.88 -14.72
CA LEU A 184 -25.82 -15.09 -15.53
C LEU A 184 -25.83 -15.45 -17.02
N ILE A 185 -26.31 -16.64 -17.37
CA ILE A 185 -26.45 -17.21 -18.73
C ILE A 185 -27.68 -18.11 -18.80
#